data_AF-A0A382XWK5-F1
#
_entry.id   AF-A0A382XWK5-F1
#
_cell.length_a   1.000
_cell.length_b   1.000
_cell.length_c   1.000
_cell.angle_alpha   90.00
_cell.angle_beta   90.00
_cell.angle_gamma   90.00
#
_symmetry.space_group_name_H-M   'P 1'
#
loop_
_entity.id
_entity.type
_entity.pdbx_description
1 polymer ?
#
loop_
_entity_poly.entity_id
_entity_poly.type
_entity_poly.pdbx_seq_one_letter_code
_entity_poly.pdbx_strand_id
1 'polypeptide(L)'
;MHLGHARTFWIAQERALQHDGTLLYRNEDLDPARCKPEFRATTLEDLRWLGLEWEGEPMDQSERMPEYRTAFETLRTGGHLFPCACSRKDIREATTAPHSEDGEPIYPGT
;
A
#
# COMPACT_ATOMS: atom_id res chain seq x y z
N MET A 1 -0.34 -9.53 -13.44
CA MET A 1 -1.53 -9.37 -12.57
C MET A 1 -2.06 -10.76 -12.17
N HIS A 2 -2.79 -10.89 -11.04
CA HIS A 2 -3.44 -12.15 -10.65
C HIS A 2 -4.97 -11.99 -10.64
N LEU A 3 -5.72 -13.10 -10.71
CA LEU A 3 -7.18 -13.10 -10.75
C LEU A 3 -7.83 -12.37 -9.55
N GLY A 4 -7.22 -12.46 -8.37
CA GLY A 4 -7.67 -11.74 -7.17
C GLY A 4 -7.63 -10.22 -7.33
N HIS A 5 -6.62 -9.69 -8.04
CA HIS A 5 -6.51 -8.26 -8.33
C HIS A 5 -7.61 -7.83 -9.31
N ALA A 6 -7.79 -8.58 -10.41
CA ALA A 6 -8.82 -8.31 -11.41
C ALA A 6 -10.23 -8.31 -10.78
N ARG A 7 -10.54 -9.31 -9.95
CA ARG A 7 -11.82 -9.41 -9.24
C ARG A 7 -12.05 -8.21 -8.32
N THR A 8 -11.02 -7.79 -7.57
CA THR A 8 -11.12 -6.63 -6.68
C THR A 8 -11.39 -5.35 -7.46
N PHE A 9 -10.70 -5.15 -8.59
CA PHE A 9 -10.89 -3.98 -9.44
C PHE A 9 -12.27 -3.95 -10.08
N TRP A 10 -12.76 -5.10 -10.59
CA TRP A 10 -14.13 -5.24 -11.09
C TRP A 10 -15.18 -4.86 -10.04
N ILE A 11 -15.03 -5.36 -8.81
CA ILE A 11 -15.95 -5.02 -7.71
C ILE A 11 -15.92 -3.51 -7.43
N ALA A 12 -14.75 -2.88 -7.47
CA ALA A 12 -14.64 -1.44 -7.29
C ALA A 12 -15.34 -0.66 -8.41
N GLN A 13 -15.19 -1.09 -9.67
CA GLN A 13 -15.88 -0.50 -10.81
C GLN A 13 -17.40 -0.62 -10.70
N GLU A 14 -17.92 -1.82 -10.42
CA GLU A 14 -19.35 -2.04 -10.23
C GLU A 14 -19.92 -1.13 -9.13
N ARG A 15 -19.19 -0.97 -8.03
CA ARG A 15 -19.59 -0.08 -6.94
C ARG A 15 -19.58 1.39 -7.36
N ALA A 16 -18.58 1.82 -8.13
CA ALA A 16 -18.53 3.18 -8.66
C ALA A 16 -19.75 3.44 -9.56
N LEU A 17 -20.04 2.56 -10.51
CA LEU A 17 -21.19 2.67 -11.42
C LEU A 17 -22.54 2.67 -10.67
N GLN A 18 -22.72 1.79 -9.69
CA GLN A 18 -23.98 1.69 -8.92
C GLN A 18 -24.28 2.93 -8.07
N HIS A 19 -23.25 3.71 -7.73
CA HIS A 19 -23.37 4.84 -6.82
C HIS A 19 -23.01 6.18 -7.47
N ASP A 20 -22.93 6.23 -8.81
CA ASP A 20 -22.53 7.43 -9.57
C ASP A 20 -21.19 8.01 -9.04
N GLY A 21 -20.27 7.12 -8.71
CA GLY A 21 -18.96 7.42 -8.16
C GLY A 21 -17.85 7.31 -9.19
N THR A 22 -16.67 7.76 -8.80
CA THR A 22 -15.45 7.70 -9.62
C THR A 22 -14.55 6.56 -9.18
N LEU A 23 -14.11 5.74 -10.13
CA LEU A 23 -13.03 4.78 -9.93
C LEU A 23 -11.69 5.43 -10.29
N LEU A 24 -10.70 5.30 -9.41
CA LEU A 24 -9.34 5.80 -9.65
C LEU A 24 -8.33 4.64 -9.63
N TYR A 25 -7.26 4.78 -10.41
CA TYR A 25 -6.13 3.85 -10.38
C TYR A 25 -4.94 4.46 -9.63
N ARG A 26 -4.42 3.73 -8.65
CA ARG A 26 -3.18 4.09 -7.94
C ARG A 26 -2.22 2.91 -7.96
N ASN A 27 -1.00 3.16 -8.41
CA ASN A 27 0.10 2.21 -8.37
C ASN A 27 0.87 2.33 -7.04
N GLU A 28 1.10 1.19 -6.38
CA GLU A 28 1.79 1.11 -5.08
C GLU A 28 3.28 0.76 -5.30
N ASP A 29 4.10 1.76 -5.66
CA ASP A 29 5.49 1.58 -6.09
C ASP A 29 6.56 2.07 -5.09
N LEU A 30 6.20 2.17 -3.81
CA LEU A 30 7.13 2.62 -2.76
C LEU A 30 8.22 1.61 -2.36
N ASP A 31 8.14 0.36 -2.81
CA ASP A 31 9.21 -0.63 -2.63
C ASP A 31 9.94 -0.88 -3.97
N PRO A 32 10.97 -0.07 -4.30
CA PRO A 32 11.63 -0.12 -5.59
C PRO A 32 12.38 -1.44 -5.83
N ALA A 33 12.70 -2.20 -4.79
CA ALA A 33 13.33 -3.51 -4.95
C ALA A 33 12.35 -4.58 -5.45
N ARG A 34 11.05 -4.39 -5.19
CA ARG A 34 9.98 -5.32 -5.59
C ARG A 34 9.13 -4.81 -6.75
N CYS A 35 9.07 -3.50 -6.95
CA CYS A 35 8.26 -2.89 -8.00
C CYS A 35 9.06 -2.78 -9.31
N LYS A 36 8.58 -3.46 -10.34
CA LYS A 36 9.20 -3.43 -11.67
C LYS A 36 8.30 -2.71 -12.68
N PRO A 37 8.81 -1.77 -13.50
CA PRO A 37 8.01 -1.01 -14.45
C PRO A 37 7.21 -1.89 -15.43
N GLU A 38 7.75 -3.04 -15.84
CA GLU A 38 7.06 -3.98 -16.72
C GLU A 38 5.76 -4.50 -16.11
N PHE A 39 5.73 -4.76 -14.80
CA PHE A 39 4.52 -5.27 -14.15
C PHE A 39 3.43 -4.21 -14.05
N ARG A 40 3.81 -2.93 -13.90
CA ARG A 40 2.87 -1.81 -13.96
C ARG A 40 2.25 -1.73 -15.36
N ALA A 41 3.07 -1.75 -16.41
CA ALA A 41 2.59 -1.67 -17.79
C ALA A 41 1.64 -2.83 -18.14
N THR A 42 2.03 -4.07 -17.86
CA THR A 42 1.17 -5.25 -18.10
C THR A 42 -0.12 -5.20 -17.28
N THR A 43 -0.08 -4.72 -16.03
CA THR A 43 -1.30 -4.60 -15.22
C THR A 43 -2.30 -3.60 -15.83
N LEU A 44 -1.83 -2.46 -16.34
CA LEU A 44 -2.69 -1.48 -17.00
C LEU A 44 -3.29 -2.03 -18.31
N GLU A 45 -2.50 -2.77 -19.08
CA GLU A 45 -2.95 -3.45 -20.30
C GLU A 45 -4.02 -4.52 -19.98
N ASP A 46 -3.74 -5.40 -19.01
CA ASP A 46 -4.66 -6.47 -18.64
C ASP A 46 -6.01 -5.91 -18.13
N LEU A 47 -5.99 -4.86 -17.30
CA LEU A 47 -7.21 -4.24 -16.79
C LEU A 47 -8.05 -3.64 -17.93
N ARG A 48 -7.41 -2.92 -18.87
CA ARG A 48 -8.10 -2.38 -20.05
C ARG A 48 -8.66 -3.49 -20.93
N TRP A 49 -7.91 -4.57 -21.14
CA TRP A 49 -8.37 -5.74 -21.90
C TRP A 49 -9.62 -6.38 -21.27
N LEU A 50 -9.73 -6.38 -19.94
CA LEU A 50 -10.91 -6.84 -19.21
C LEU A 50 -12.11 -5.87 -19.26
N GLY A 51 -11.99 -4.72 -19.93
CA GLY A 51 -13.02 -3.68 -19.95
C GLY A 51 -13.13 -2.90 -18.64
N LEU A 52 -12.05 -2.88 -17.85
CA LEU A 52 -11.98 -2.11 -16.62
C LEU A 52 -11.39 -0.73 -16.90
N GLU A 53 -12.12 0.30 -16.50
CA GLU A 53 -11.81 1.71 -16.76
C GLU A 53 -11.80 2.50 -15.47
N TRP A 54 -10.90 3.46 -15.38
CA TRP A 54 -10.79 4.40 -14.26
C TRP A 54 -10.67 5.81 -14.81
N GLU A 55 -11.00 6.78 -13.97
CA GLU A 55 -10.96 8.19 -14.32
C GLU A 55 -9.54 8.76 -14.16
N GLY A 56 -9.12 9.54 -15.15
CA GLY A 56 -7.84 10.24 -15.14
C GLY A 56 -6.62 9.35 -15.37
N GLU A 57 -5.45 9.97 -15.17
CA GLU A 57 -4.17 9.28 -15.31
C GLU A 57 -3.88 8.38 -14.10
N PRO A 58 -3.31 7.18 -14.30
CA PRO A 58 -2.76 6.37 -13.22
C PRO A 58 -1.82 7.17 -12.31
N MET A 59 -2.08 7.15 -11.02
CA MET A 59 -1.25 7.84 -10.03
C MET A 59 -0.17 6.91 -9.47
N ASP A 60 1.10 7.29 -9.59
CA ASP A 60 2.22 6.57 -8.98
C ASP A 60 2.52 7.11 -7.57
N GLN A 61 2.63 6.23 -6.57
CA GLN A 61 2.88 6.67 -5.20
C GLN A 61 4.27 7.27 -5.01
N SER A 62 5.28 6.80 -5.75
CA SER A 62 6.65 7.31 -5.68
C SER A 62 6.75 8.79 -6.06
N GLU A 63 5.81 9.31 -6.85
CA GLU A 63 5.74 10.73 -7.23
C GLU A 63 5.13 11.62 -6.13
N ARG A 64 4.62 11.04 -5.04
CA ARG A 64 3.86 11.73 -3.97
C ARG A 64 4.61 11.91 -2.66
N MET A 65 5.95 11.94 -2.74
CA MET A 65 6.79 12.16 -1.55
C MET A 65 6.49 13.46 -0.79
N PRO A 66 6.15 14.60 -1.43
CA PRO A 66 5.75 15.81 -0.72
C PRO A 66 4.50 15.64 0.16
N GLU A 67 3.51 14.88 -0.30
CA GLU A 67 2.27 14.61 0.40
C GLU A 67 2.51 13.73 1.62
N TYR A 68 3.33 12.69 1.50
CA TYR A 68 3.73 11.87 2.65
C TYR A 68 4.50 12.67 3.69
N ARG A 69 5.38 13.58 3.26
CA ARG A 69 6.08 14.49 4.17
C ARG A 69 5.10 15.39 4.92
N THR A 70 4.09 15.92 4.24
CA THR A 70 3.06 16.76 4.86
C THR A 70 2.24 15.96 5.89
N ALA A 71 1.83 14.75 5.54
CA ALA A 71 1.15 13.84 6.46
C ALA A 71 2.02 13.49 7.68
N PHE A 72 3.30 13.20 7.47
CA PHE A 72 4.28 12.94 8.53
C PHE A 72 4.38 14.13 9.49
N GLU A 73 4.55 15.35 8.98
CA GLU A 73 4.63 16.55 9.83
C GLU A 73 3.34 16.80 10.61
N THR A 74 2.18 16.53 10.00
CA THR A 74 0.88 16.64 10.68
C THR A 74 0.80 15.65 11.86
N LEU A 75 1.19 14.39 11.66
CA LEU A 75 1.22 13.38 12.73
C LEU A 75 2.26 13.72 13.80
N ARG A 76 3.42 14.25 13.40
CA ARG A 76 4.50 14.66 14.30
C ARG A 76 4.06 15.80 15.21
N THR A 77 3.48 16.85 14.62
CA THR A 77 3.01 18.03 15.35
C THR A 77 1.79 17.74 16.22
N GLY A 78 0.93 16.80 15.80
CA GLY A 78 -0.21 16.32 16.58
C GLY A 78 0.14 15.37 17.74
N GLY A 79 1.41 15.00 17.92
CA GLY A 79 1.83 14.08 19.00
C GLY A 79 1.43 12.63 18.78
N HIS A 80 1.18 12.23 17.53
CA HIS A 80 0.78 10.86 17.17
C HIS A 80 1.96 9.95 16.80
N LEU A 81 3.19 10.47 16.87
CA LEU A 81 4.42 9.74 16.55
C LEU A 81 5.29 9.58 17.80
N PHE A 82 6.00 8.47 17.87
CA PHE A 82 7.08 8.23 18.83
C PHE A 82 8.32 7.72 18.08
N PRO A 83 9.54 8.15 18.45
CA PRO A 83 10.75 7.68 17.82
C PRO A 83 11.05 6.23 18.26
N CYS A 84 11.46 5.39 17.31
CA CYS A 84 11.99 4.06 17.59
C CYS A 84 13.51 4.04 17.37
N ALA A 85 14.27 3.59 18.37
CA ALA A 85 15.71 3.39 18.26
C ALA A 85 16.09 1.90 18.12
N CYS A 86 15.12 0.99 18.10
CA CYS A 86 15.35 -0.45 18.01
C CYS A 86 16.00 -0.80 16.66
N SER A 87 17.10 -1.55 16.72
CA SER A 87 17.68 -2.19 15.56
C SER A 87 16.84 -3.40 15.13
N ARG A 88 17.08 -3.90 13.90
CA ARG A 88 16.49 -5.17 13.45
C ARG A 88 16.84 -6.35 14.35
N LYS A 89 18.00 -6.29 15.03
CA LYS A 89 18.42 -7.30 16.00
C LYS A 89 17.55 -7.23 17.26
N ASP A 90 17.36 -6.02 17.81
CA ASP A 90 16.57 -5.81 19.03
C ASP A 90 15.12 -6.27 18.84
N ILE A 91 14.51 -5.98 17.68
CA ILE A 91 13.15 -6.44 17.35
C ILE A 91 13.07 -7.98 17.32
N ARG A 92 14.04 -8.65 16.70
CA ARG A 92 14.07 -10.11 16.64
C ARG A 92 14.25 -10.73 18.02
N GLU A 93 15.17 -10.20 18.82
CA GLU A 93 15.44 -10.71 20.17
C GLU A 93 14.24 -10.52 21.10
N ALA A 94 13.55 -9.38 21.04
CA ALA A 94 12.36 -9.16 21.84
C ALA A 94 11.22 -10.15 21.56
N THR A 95 11.18 -10.70 20.34
CA THR A 95 10.15 -11.65 19.91
C THR A 95 10.46 -13.11 20.28
N THR A 96 11.60 -13.36 20.94
CA THR A 96 12.01 -14.70 21.41
C THR A 96 11.58 -15.04 22.84
N ALA A 97 10.91 -14.13 23.55
CA ALA A 97 10.21 -14.47 24.80
C ALA A 97 9.10 -15.50 24.50
N PRO A 98 8.76 -16.42 25.43
CA PRO A 98 7.82 -17.52 25.16
C PRO A 98 6.40 -16.98 24.99
N HIS A 99 6.09 -16.54 23.78
CA HIS A 99 4.75 -16.26 23.30
C HIS A 99 4.17 -17.55 22.71
N SER A 100 2.85 -17.73 22.85
CA SER A 100 2.10 -18.85 22.29
C SER A 100 2.50 -19.11 20.83
N GLU A 101 2.67 -20.38 20.46
CA GLU A 101 3.40 -20.90 19.29
C GLU A 101 3.01 -20.35 17.89
N ASP A 102 2.00 -19.48 17.79
CA ASP A 102 1.43 -18.95 16.54
C ASP A 102 1.39 -17.40 16.44
N GLY A 103 2.06 -16.68 17.34
CA GLY A 103 2.00 -15.21 17.38
C GLY A 103 2.92 -14.50 16.36
N GLU A 104 2.39 -13.53 15.60
CA GLU A 104 3.23 -12.59 14.86
C GLU A 104 4.14 -11.77 15.81
N PRO A 105 5.35 -11.39 15.38
CA PRO A 105 6.26 -10.59 16.19
C PRO A 105 5.63 -9.26 16.62
N ILE A 106 5.35 -9.09 17.92
CA ILE A 106 4.83 -7.83 18.46
C ILE A 106 5.99 -6.86 18.65
N TYR A 107 5.82 -5.62 18.16
CA TYR A 107 6.79 -4.55 18.40
C TYR A 107 6.95 -4.33 19.92
N PRO A 108 8.16 -4.42 20.48
CA PRO A 108 8.36 -4.47 21.93
C PRO A 108 8.08 -3.16 22.68
N GLY A 109 7.83 -2.07 21.96
CA GLY A 109 7.91 -0.73 22.55
C GLY A 109 9.37 -0.28 22.65
N THR A 110 9.56 1.04 22.69
CA THR A 110 10.81 1.66 23.12
C THR A 110 10.77 1.94 24.61
#